data_AF-A0A7S2KGE7-F1
#
_entry.id   AF-A0A7S2KGE7-F1
#
_cell.length_a   1.000
_cell.length_b   1.000
_cell.length_c   1.000
_cell.angle_alpha   90.00
_cell.angle_beta   90.00
_cell.angle_gamma   90.00
#
_symmetry.space_group_name_H-M   'P 1'
#
loop_
_entity.id
_entity.type
_entity.pdbx_description
1 polymer ?
#
loop_
_entity_poly.entity_id
_entity_poly.type
_entity_poly.pdbx_seq_one_letter_code
_entity_poly.pdbx_strand_id
1 'polypeptide(L)'
;SCGVNDKCTCYLDPNNNPAWTEHDCSKRTCPLGTAWVGEPVSEDDAHPLVECSNKGTCDRATGDCKCFPNYGGKACERTLCPNNCGGHGICMTESALAHDHGEASYVLPWDSQKHVGCKCDVGYRGVDCTEKECPSGPDVLGGQGATE
;
A
#
# COMPACT_ATOMS: atom_id res chain seq x y z
N SER A 1 24.65 -18.16 -15.58
CA SER A 1 25.82 -18.69 -16.31
C SER A 1 26.45 -17.58 -17.13
N CYS A 2 27.74 -17.64 -17.44
CA CYS A 2 28.38 -16.67 -18.34
C CYS A 2 28.44 -17.25 -19.77
N GLY A 3 28.02 -16.45 -20.75
CA GLY A 3 27.98 -16.82 -22.17
C GLY A 3 29.06 -16.15 -23.00
N VAL A 4 28.87 -16.15 -24.32
CA VAL A 4 29.78 -15.48 -25.28
C VAL A 4 29.86 -13.98 -24.96
N ASN A 5 31.06 -13.40 -25.07
CA ASN A 5 31.36 -11.99 -24.76
C ASN A 5 31.16 -11.60 -23.29
N ASP A 6 31.47 -12.49 -22.35
CA ASP A 6 31.39 -12.24 -20.90
C ASP A 6 29.99 -11.80 -20.41
N LYS A 7 28.95 -12.11 -21.18
CA LYS A 7 27.58 -11.77 -20.83
C LYS A 7 27.04 -12.80 -19.83
N CYS A 8 26.82 -12.36 -18.59
CA CYS A 8 26.14 -13.19 -17.60
C CYS A 8 24.63 -13.23 -17.86
N THR A 9 24.06 -14.42 -17.70
CA THR A 9 22.60 -14.64 -17.57
C THR A 9 22.31 -14.98 -16.12
N CYS A 10 21.51 -14.14 -15.48
CA CYS A 10 21.21 -14.22 -14.05
C CYS A 10 20.11 -15.24 -13.75
N TYR A 11 20.09 -15.71 -12.50
CA TYR A 11 19.03 -16.60 -12.04
C TYR A 11 17.67 -15.90 -12.04
N LEU A 12 16.63 -16.66 -12.38
CA LEU A 12 15.25 -16.18 -12.42
C LEU A 12 14.51 -16.52 -11.12
N ASP A 13 13.49 -15.74 -10.81
CA ASP A 13 12.52 -16.03 -9.77
C ASP A 13 11.49 -17.10 -10.24
N PRO A 14 10.57 -17.57 -9.39
CA PRO A 14 9.53 -18.54 -9.78
C PRO A 14 8.57 -18.04 -10.88
N ASN A 15 8.53 -16.73 -11.12
CA ASN A 15 7.71 -16.09 -12.15
C ASN A 15 8.52 -15.81 -13.43
N ASN A 16 9.72 -16.37 -13.54
CA ASN A 16 10.62 -16.25 -14.69
C ASN A 16 11.17 -14.82 -14.93
N ASN A 17 11.16 -13.97 -13.90
CA ASN A 17 11.79 -12.65 -13.93
C ASN A 17 13.24 -12.72 -13.41
N PRO A 18 14.14 -11.82 -13.83
CA PRO A 18 15.50 -11.77 -13.28
C PRO A 18 15.46 -11.55 -11.75
N ALA A 19 15.84 -12.56 -10.97
CA ALA A 19 15.96 -12.44 -9.50
C ALA A 19 17.24 -11.70 -9.10
N TRP A 20 18.24 -11.70 -9.99
CA TRP A 20 19.49 -10.99 -9.85
C TRP A 20 19.74 -10.11 -11.07
N THR A 21 20.44 -9.00 -10.85
CA THR A 21 20.75 -7.94 -11.82
C THR A 21 22.24 -7.57 -11.75
N GLU A 22 22.63 -6.52 -12.48
CA GLU A 22 24.01 -6.16 -12.82
C GLU A 22 24.69 -7.15 -13.76
N HIS A 23 25.82 -6.73 -14.32
CA HIS A 23 26.58 -7.51 -15.30
C HIS A 23 27.14 -8.83 -14.74
N ASP A 24 27.35 -8.91 -13.42
CA ASP A 24 27.90 -10.07 -12.72
C ASP A 24 26.84 -10.85 -11.91
N CYS A 25 25.57 -10.45 -12.00
CA CYS A 25 24.48 -11.04 -11.22
C CYS A 25 24.69 -10.98 -9.69
N SER A 26 25.48 -10.01 -9.20
CA SER A 26 25.81 -9.90 -7.76
C SER A 26 24.75 -9.17 -6.93
N LYS A 27 23.83 -8.47 -7.58
CA LYS A 27 22.81 -7.65 -6.91
C LYS A 27 21.44 -8.27 -7.10
N ARG A 28 20.61 -8.22 -6.07
CA ARG A 28 19.23 -8.68 -6.15
C ARG A 28 18.34 -7.66 -6.84
N THR A 29 17.39 -8.19 -7.60
CA THR A 29 16.28 -7.41 -8.16
C THR A 29 15.25 -7.18 -7.07
N CYS A 30 14.83 -5.93 -6.87
CA CYS A 30 13.76 -5.64 -5.93
C CYS A 30 12.38 -5.77 -6.58
N PRO A 31 11.32 -5.96 -5.78
CA PRO A 31 9.95 -5.95 -6.25
C PRO A 31 9.62 -4.68 -7.02
N LEU A 32 8.92 -4.88 -8.13
CA LEU A 32 8.29 -3.81 -8.89
C LEU A 32 6.86 -3.61 -8.41
N GLY A 33 6.40 -2.38 -8.44
CA GLY A 33 5.00 -2.03 -8.22
C GLY A 33 4.63 -0.81 -9.04
N THR A 34 3.33 -0.61 -9.25
CA THR A 34 2.78 0.58 -9.91
C THR A 34 3.34 1.84 -9.25
N ALA A 35 3.90 2.75 -10.05
CA ALA A 35 4.56 3.96 -9.58
C ALA A 35 3.58 4.87 -8.82
N TRP A 36 4.05 5.49 -7.73
CA TRP A 36 3.33 6.59 -7.08
C TRP A 36 3.46 7.91 -7.82
N VAL A 37 4.60 8.08 -8.49
CA VAL A 37 4.93 9.23 -9.35
C VAL A 37 5.75 8.67 -10.49
N GLY A 38 5.33 8.93 -11.72
CA GLY A 38 5.96 8.43 -12.93
C GLY A 38 5.71 9.36 -14.10
N GLU A 39 6.54 9.23 -15.13
CA GLU A 39 6.29 9.87 -16.42
C GLU A 39 5.14 9.13 -17.12
N PRO A 40 4.27 9.85 -17.87
CA PRO A 40 3.23 9.22 -18.66
C PRO A 40 3.84 8.31 -19.73
N VAL A 41 3.40 7.06 -19.76
CA VAL A 41 3.88 6.05 -20.72
C VAL A 41 2.88 5.84 -21.87
N SER A 42 1.61 6.17 -21.66
CA SER A 42 0.58 6.24 -22.70
C SER A 42 -0.56 7.18 -22.30
N GLU A 43 -1.56 7.31 -23.17
CA GLU A 43 -2.84 7.92 -22.79
C GLU A 43 -3.40 7.22 -21.56
N ASP A 44 -3.84 8.01 -20.57
CA ASP A 44 -4.39 7.58 -19.28
C ASP A 44 -3.50 6.64 -18.42
N ASP A 45 -2.22 6.48 -18.75
CA ASP A 45 -1.26 5.71 -17.95
C ASP A 45 -0.01 6.53 -17.59
N ALA A 46 0.01 6.97 -16.32
CA ALA A 46 1.15 7.62 -15.68
C ALA A 46 1.76 6.79 -14.54
N HIS A 47 1.42 5.50 -14.46
CA HIS A 47 1.77 4.67 -13.31
C HIS A 47 2.44 3.36 -13.72
N PRO A 48 3.58 3.42 -14.43
CA PRO A 48 4.29 2.22 -14.88
C PRO A 48 4.77 1.37 -13.69
N LEU A 49 5.06 0.10 -13.94
CA LEU A 49 5.72 -0.77 -12.96
C LEU A 49 7.17 -0.32 -12.78
N VAL A 50 7.52 0.08 -11.56
CA VAL A 50 8.85 0.58 -11.21
C VAL A 50 9.34 -0.04 -9.90
N GLU A 51 10.65 -0.03 -9.71
CA GLU A 51 11.28 -0.57 -8.51
C GLU A 51 10.83 0.18 -7.27
N CYS A 52 10.37 -0.57 -6.26
CA CYS A 52 9.87 -0.01 -5.00
C CYS A 52 8.82 1.10 -5.19
N SER A 53 8.02 1.04 -6.26
CA SER A 53 6.95 2.01 -6.59
C SER A 53 7.39 3.48 -6.57
N ASN A 54 8.70 3.78 -6.72
CA ASN A 54 9.28 5.11 -6.50
C ASN A 54 9.01 5.70 -5.10
N LYS A 55 8.74 4.86 -4.10
CA LYS A 55 8.55 5.23 -2.68
C LYS A 55 9.37 4.38 -1.72
N GLY A 56 10.53 3.95 -2.19
CA GLY A 56 11.52 3.29 -1.38
C GLY A 56 12.86 3.21 -2.08
N THR A 57 13.86 2.71 -1.35
CA THR A 57 15.17 2.38 -1.90
C THR A 57 15.36 0.87 -1.89
N CYS A 58 15.87 0.31 -2.98
CA CYS A 58 16.13 -1.12 -3.07
C CYS A 58 17.39 -1.48 -2.28
N ASP A 59 17.27 -2.38 -1.29
CA ASP A 59 18.43 -3.04 -0.70
C ASP A 59 18.88 -4.17 -1.62
N ARG A 60 19.93 -3.91 -2.40
CA ARG A 60 20.47 -4.87 -3.38
C ARG A 60 21.06 -6.13 -2.76
N ALA A 61 21.37 -6.15 -1.47
CA ALA A 61 21.89 -7.35 -0.81
C ALA A 61 20.77 -8.34 -0.48
N THR A 62 19.61 -7.85 -0.05
CA THR A 62 18.48 -8.70 0.35
C THR A 62 17.42 -8.84 -0.75
N GLY A 63 17.32 -7.85 -1.65
CA GLY A 63 16.27 -7.73 -2.65
C GLY A 63 14.98 -7.12 -2.10
N ASP A 64 15.03 -6.52 -0.90
CA ASP A 64 13.86 -5.93 -0.27
C ASP A 64 13.83 -4.41 -0.45
N CYS A 65 12.64 -3.85 -0.61
CA CYS A 65 12.44 -2.42 -0.65
C CYS A 65 12.42 -1.82 0.76
N LYS A 66 13.31 -0.86 1.01
CA LYS A 66 13.26 0.02 2.19
C LYS A 66 12.35 1.18 1.89
N CYS A 67 11.09 1.06 2.32
CA CYS A 67 10.07 2.07 2.05
C CYS A 67 10.33 3.39 2.77
N PHE A 68 9.93 4.48 2.13
CA PHE A 68 9.90 5.79 2.75
C PHE A 68 8.81 5.87 3.82
N PRO A 69 8.88 6.86 4.75
CA PRO A 69 7.87 7.02 5.79
C PRO A 69 6.44 7.02 5.22
N ASN A 70 5.53 6.35 5.92
CA ASN A 70 4.12 6.18 5.57
C ASN A 70 3.83 5.31 4.33
N TYR A 71 4.83 4.65 3.75
CA TYR A 71 4.65 3.65 2.69
C TYR A 71 5.02 2.25 3.18
N GLY A 72 4.36 1.24 2.61
CA GLY A 72 4.59 -0.16 2.91
C GLY A 72 4.13 -1.09 1.79
N GLY A 73 4.21 -2.39 2.05
CA GLY A 73 4.11 -3.42 1.01
C GLY A 73 5.49 -3.85 0.52
N LYS A 74 5.55 -4.91 -0.30
CA LYS A 74 6.83 -5.50 -0.73
C LYS A 74 7.59 -4.57 -1.68
N ALA A 75 6.86 -3.77 -2.44
CA ALA A 75 7.36 -2.77 -3.36
C ALA A 75 7.01 -1.35 -2.89
N CYS A 76 6.67 -1.12 -1.62
CA CYS A 76 6.22 0.19 -1.13
C CYS A 76 4.99 0.73 -1.89
N GLU A 77 4.15 -0.18 -2.37
CA GLU A 77 3.07 0.06 -3.29
C GLU A 77 1.81 0.63 -2.63
N ARG A 78 1.72 0.59 -1.29
CA ARG A 78 0.58 1.11 -0.52
C ARG A 78 0.99 2.08 0.58
N THR A 79 0.09 2.97 0.98
CA THR A 79 0.29 3.75 2.20
C THR A 79 0.07 2.90 3.45
N LEU A 80 0.45 3.44 4.61
CA LEU A 80 0.17 2.84 5.92
C LEU A 80 -0.99 3.57 6.58
N CYS A 81 -1.85 2.82 7.27
CA CYS A 81 -2.86 3.42 8.12
C CYS A 81 -2.20 4.15 9.30
N PRO A 82 -2.59 5.40 9.60
CA PRO A 82 -2.04 6.14 10.72
C PRO A 82 -2.25 5.37 12.03
N ASN A 83 -1.23 5.36 12.89
CA ASN A 83 -1.25 4.69 14.20
C ASN A 83 -1.80 3.25 14.22
N ASN A 84 -1.73 2.54 13.08
CA ASN A 84 -2.35 1.23 12.91
C ASN A 84 -3.83 1.20 13.35
N CYS A 85 -4.59 2.24 12.96
CA CYS A 85 -5.99 2.43 13.35
C CYS A 85 -6.22 2.43 14.86
N GLY A 86 -5.24 2.93 15.63
CA GLY A 86 -5.33 3.08 17.08
C GLY A 86 -5.47 1.76 17.84
N GLY A 87 -5.39 0.61 17.16
CA GLY A 87 -5.80 -0.69 17.70
C GLY A 87 -7.32 -0.87 17.86
N HIS A 88 -8.13 0.04 17.30
CA HIS A 88 -9.60 0.08 17.38
C HIS A 88 -10.24 0.12 15.99
N GLY A 89 -9.63 -0.59 15.05
CA GLY A 89 -10.12 -0.66 13.69
C GLY A 89 -9.27 -1.55 12.79
N ILE A 90 -9.74 -1.69 11.55
CA ILE A 90 -9.12 -2.49 10.51
C ILE A 90 -8.61 -1.56 9.42
N CYS A 91 -7.34 -1.71 9.05
CA CYS A 91 -6.74 -1.01 7.93
C CYS A 91 -7.18 -1.65 6.61
N MET A 92 -7.90 -0.91 5.78
CA MET A 92 -8.53 -1.38 4.54
C MET A 92 -8.11 -0.51 3.35
N THR A 93 -8.13 -1.07 2.14
CA THR A 93 -7.90 -0.27 0.91
C THR A 93 -9.12 0.61 0.61
N GLU A 94 -8.92 1.69 -0.13
CA GLU A 94 -10.02 2.57 -0.56
C GLU A 94 -11.15 1.79 -1.25
N SER A 95 -10.80 0.83 -2.12
CA SER A 95 -11.80 -0.04 -2.75
C SER A 95 -12.66 -0.83 -1.76
N ALA A 96 -12.05 -1.27 -0.66
CA ALA A 96 -12.70 -2.11 0.33
C ALA A 96 -13.55 -1.24 1.28
N LEU A 97 -13.08 -0.03 1.61
CA LEU A 97 -13.87 0.98 2.33
C LEU A 97 -15.09 1.42 1.51
N ALA A 98 -14.93 1.68 0.21
CA ALA A 98 -16.03 2.03 -0.67
C ALA A 98 -17.10 0.93 -0.70
N HIS A 99 -16.67 -0.34 -0.78
CA HIS A 99 -17.57 -1.49 -0.73
C HIS A 99 -18.24 -1.69 0.63
N ASP A 100 -17.56 -1.34 1.73
CA ASP A 100 -18.09 -1.48 3.09
C ASP A 100 -19.16 -0.44 3.42
N HIS A 101 -19.02 0.79 2.90
CA HIS A 101 -19.97 1.89 3.10
C HIS A 101 -21.17 1.87 2.13
N GLY A 102 -21.31 0.85 1.27
CA GLY A 102 -22.44 0.64 0.37
C GLY A 102 -22.04 0.00 -0.97
N GLU A 103 -22.91 0.08 -1.99
CA GLU A 103 -22.58 -0.37 -3.35
C GLU A 103 -21.65 0.61 -4.11
N ALA A 104 -20.93 1.49 -3.40
CA ALA A 104 -19.99 2.41 -4.03
C ALA A 104 -18.79 1.62 -4.59
N SER A 105 -18.50 1.84 -5.87
CA SER A 105 -17.40 1.16 -6.57
C SER A 105 -16.22 2.11 -6.74
N TYR A 106 -15.10 1.77 -6.11
CA TYR A 106 -13.81 2.44 -6.29
C TYR A 106 -12.75 1.41 -6.67
N VAL A 107 -12.94 0.74 -7.81
CA VAL A 107 -12.08 -0.37 -8.28
C VAL A 107 -11.27 -0.04 -9.52
N LEU A 108 -11.71 0.93 -10.33
CA LEU A 108 -11.06 1.34 -11.56
C LEU A 108 -9.89 2.33 -11.36
N PRO A 109 -9.95 3.27 -10.39
CA PRO A 109 -8.84 4.18 -10.15
C PRO A 109 -7.55 3.44 -9.78
N TRP A 110 -6.43 3.96 -10.26
CA TRP A 110 -5.10 3.35 -10.11
C TRP A 110 -4.65 3.18 -8.66
N ASP A 111 -5.17 4.00 -7.76
CA ASP A 111 -4.83 4.05 -6.34
C ASP A 111 -5.84 3.31 -5.44
N SER A 112 -6.85 2.68 -6.03
CA SER A 112 -7.90 1.93 -5.32
C SER A 112 -7.39 0.88 -4.34
N GLN A 113 -6.26 0.24 -4.64
CA GLN A 113 -5.57 -0.73 -3.79
C GLN A 113 -4.31 -0.17 -3.10
N LYS A 114 -3.98 1.09 -3.36
CA LYS A 114 -2.73 1.73 -2.89
C LYS A 114 -2.97 2.59 -1.66
N HIS A 115 -3.96 3.46 -1.71
CA HIS A 115 -4.36 4.20 -0.53
C HIS A 115 -5.16 3.30 0.40
N VAL A 116 -4.91 3.47 1.70
CA VAL A 116 -5.57 2.74 2.77
C VAL A 116 -6.11 3.71 3.81
N GLY A 117 -7.23 3.34 4.41
CA GLY A 117 -7.86 4.04 5.51
C GLY A 117 -8.34 3.08 6.59
N CYS A 118 -8.77 3.63 7.72
CA CYS A 118 -9.22 2.86 8.86
C CYS A 118 -10.74 2.71 8.87
N LYS A 119 -11.22 1.47 8.92
CA LYS A 119 -12.58 1.16 9.36
C LYS A 119 -12.58 1.00 10.87
N CYS A 120 -13.20 1.93 11.59
CA CYS A 120 -13.20 1.90 13.05
C CYS A 120 -14.20 0.90 13.62
N ASP A 121 -13.85 0.34 14.78
CA ASP A 121 -14.76 -0.44 15.60
C ASP A 121 -15.88 0.45 16.18
N VAL A 122 -17.02 -0.15 16.50
CA VAL A 122 -18.16 0.58 17.08
C VAL A 122 -17.74 1.34 18.35
N GLY A 123 -18.05 2.64 18.38
CA GLY A 123 -17.71 3.53 19.49
C GLY A 123 -16.36 4.24 19.33
N TYR A 124 -15.66 4.06 18.20
CA TYR A 124 -14.46 4.81 17.83
C TYR A 124 -14.65 5.52 16.49
N ARG A 125 -14.01 6.68 16.33
CA ARG A 125 -14.02 7.50 15.12
C ARG A 125 -12.69 8.20 14.90
N GLY A 126 -12.64 9.03 13.86
CA GLY A 126 -11.45 9.79 13.47
C GLY A 126 -10.63 9.04 12.42
N VAL A 127 -9.59 9.71 11.91
CA VAL A 127 -8.77 9.20 10.80
C VAL A 127 -7.97 7.94 11.16
N ASP A 128 -7.74 7.72 12.45
CA ASP A 128 -6.95 6.63 13.00
C ASP A 128 -7.68 5.87 14.12
N CYS A 129 -8.99 6.07 14.27
CA CYS A 129 -9.83 5.42 15.29
C CYS A 129 -9.41 5.66 16.74
N THR A 130 -8.67 6.73 17.04
CA THR A 130 -8.27 7.06 18.42
C THR A 130 -9.31 7.88 19.17
N GLU A 131 -10.26 8.51 18.47
CA GLU A 131 -11.33 9.25 19.10
C GLU A 131 -12.44 8.31 19.55
N LYS A 132 -12.92 8.46 20.78
CA LYS A 132 -14.04 7.69 21.30
C LYS A 132 -15.34 8.45 21.06
N GLU A 133 -16.33 7.77 20.49
CA GLU A 133 -17.66 8.34 20.36
C GLU A 133 -18.37 8.37 21.71
N CYS A 134 -19.02 9.49 21.99
CA CYS A 134 -19.96 9.57 23.10
C CYS A 134 -21.21 8.72 22.78
N PRO A 135 -21.88 8.15 23.79
CA PRO A 135 -23.13 7.44 23.57
C PRO A 135 -24.14 8.34 22.86
N SER A 136 -24.53 7.96 21.64
CA SER A 136 -25.51 8.67 20.80
C SER A 136 -26.96 8.22 21.06
N GLY A 137 -27.16 7.30 22.01
CA GLY A 137 -28.47 6.85 22.45
C GLY A 137 -29.08 7.75 23.52
N PRO A 138 -30.40 7.65 23.78
CA PRO A 138 -31.02 8.32 24.93
C PRO A 138 -30.28 7.91 26.20
N ASP A 139 -29.89 8.89 27.00
CA ASP A 139 -29.28 8.61 28.30
C ASP A 139 -30.23 7.72 29.11
N VAL A 140 -29.72 6.60 29.62
CA VAL A 140 -30.49 5.65 30.46
C VAL A 140 -30.98 6.32 31.76
N LEU A 141 -30.42 7.47 32.12
CA LEU A 141 -30.84 8.31 33.23
C LEU A 141 -31.74 9.50 32.82
N GLY A 142 -32.12 9.61 31.54
CA GLY A 142 -33.05 10.63 31.02
C GLY A 142 -32.42 11.97 30.63
N GLY A 143 -31.09 12.09 30.58
CA GLY A 143 -30.37 13.24 30.03
C GLY A 143 -30.39 13.35 28.49
N GLN A 144 -29.96 14.51 27.99
CA GLN A 144 -30.01 14.89 26.57
C GLN A 144 -28.89 14.28 25.70
N GLY A 145 -28.56 13.00 25.89
CA GLY A 145 -27.38 12.37 25.26
C GLY A 145 -27.43 12.20 23.74
N ALA A 146 -28.60 12.32 23.10
CA ALA A 146 -28.82 12.02 21.67
C ALA A 146 -29.27 13.21 20.81
N THR A 147 -29.32 14.43 21.37
CA THR A 147 -29.91 15.61 20.70
C THR A 147 -28.88 16.64 20.22
N GLU A 148 -27.61 16.27 20.14
CA GLU A 148 -26.51 17.12 19.67
C GLU A 148 -25.84 16.54 18.42
#